data_AF-A0AAV3Y6W0-F1
#
_entry.id   AF-A0AAV3Y6W0-F1
#
_cell.length_a   1.000
_cell.length_b   1.000
_cell.length_c   1.000
_cell.angle_alpha   90.00
_cell.angle_beta   90.00
_cell.angle_gamma   90.00
#
_symmetry.space_group_name_H-M   'P 1'
#
loop_
_entity.id
_entity.type
_entity.pdbx_description
1 polymer ?
#
loop_
_entity_poly.entity_id
_entity_poly.type
_entity_poly.pdbx_seq_one_letter_code
_entity_poly.pdbx_strand_id
1 'polypeptide(L)'
;MTSNGVNGCHRPELQWKLGLINNTGKYLTAESFGFKINVSGITLKKKQTFVLEQDPREEVVYLRSHMGRYMSADKYGNVTCEAEEKEESEKFCVEYDKAGSGRWAFKNVAHGNYLSGTEENFKCFAKTVSEAELWVVQLSIHPQVNLKNLNRKRYAHLKDEELQVTEVIPWGQAALIILHFDNGKYALKTYDNRFLNRDGSLSSELTDDSRFTLEIRSGAASGLAFKDCTGTYLTAVGATATMKGRNKTVSKDELFLLEDSCPQVILTSLANNRKVSIRQGVDVSANQDEEEDTDREIFQMELVQAPTEDTPGKWAFRTVDNTYWNQENLGGIQATVRDRERENVHFEVEWNGDGTIAVKAPSGKYVQSRQTGQLVGISDSPATEKEKFYVRIINRPLLLLKNEHGFVGLKGPGKTEVQCSRTMYEIIYVEASNDGHYFLKGANNKYWRLSEDASVVSDASTPEPFLLQPQGSSILTIKGPNGCYIKGEQNGIFRCIGQELEPSMLWEY
;
A
#
# COMPACT_ATOMS: atom_id res chain seq x y z
N MET A 1 14.48 5.94 21.50
CA MET A 1 14.61 7.19 20.75
C MET A 1 13.64 7.13 19.58
N THR A 2 12.52 7.84 19.66
CA THR A 2 11.53 7.91 18.58
C THR A 2 12.14 8.68 17.40
N SER A 3 12.32 8.02 16.26
CA SER A 3 12.83 8.66 15.04
C SER A 3 11.77 9.63 14.50
N ASN A 4 12.07 10.93 14.47
CA ASN A 4 11.27 11.90 13.72
C ASN A 4 11.14 11.44 12.24
N GLY A 5 9.94 11.54 11.67
CA GLY A 5 9.71 11.27 10.23
C GLY A 5 9.52 9.79 9.86
N VAL A 6 8.67 9.06 10.57
CA VAL A 6 8.20 7.70 10.19
C VAL A 6 6.74 7.76 9.76
N ASN A 7 6.31 6.90 8.85
CA ASN A 7 4.92 6.84 8.36
C ASN A 7 3.93 6.19 9.35
N GLY A 8 4.36 5.88 10.58
CA GLY A 8 3.45 5.40 11.63
C GLY A 8 3.03 3.93 11.49
N CYS A 9 3.41 3.25 10.41
CA CYS A 9 3.28 1.79 10.29
C CYS A 9 4.33 1.06 11.15
N HIS A 10 3.87 0.08 11.96
CA HIS A 10 4.74 -0.74 12.84
C HIS A 10 5.68 -1.68 12.05
N ARG A 11 5.43 -1.88 10.75
CA ARG A 11 6.44 -2.42 9.83
C ARG A 11 7.03 -1.24 9.06
N PRO A 12 8.19 -0.71 9.48
CA PRO A 12 8.73 0.50 8.86
C PRO A 12 9.13 0.28 7.40
N GLU A 13 9.28 -0.97 6.96
CA GLU A 13 9.63 -1.33 5.59
C GLU A 13 8.72 -2.46 5.10
N LEU A 14 8.14 -2.27 3.92
CA LEU A 14 7.41 -3.32 3.22
C LEU A 14 8.33 -4.53 3.02
N GLN A 15 7.91 -5.69 3.51
CA GLN A 15 8.60 -6.95 3.18
C GLN A 15 8.55 -7.12 1.67
N TRP A 16 9.70 -7.36 1.04
CA TRP A 16 9.85 -7.53 -0.40
C TRP A 16 9.23 -8.84 -0.88
N LYS A 17 7.91 -8.91 -0.84
CA LYS A 17 7.13 -9.98 -1.42
C LYS A 17 7.18 -9.82 -2.93
N LEU A 18 7.55 -10.87 -3.64
CA LEU A 18 7.69 -10.85 -5.09
C LEU A 18 7.36 -12.21 -5.70
N GLY A 19 7.00 -12.20 -6.99
CA GLY A 19 7.01 -13.34 -7.88
C GLY A 19 8.20 -13.28 -8.82
N LEU A 20 8.73 -14.45 -9.18
CA LEU A 20 9.81 -14.61 -10.15
C LEU A 20 9.27 -15.31 -11.38
N ILE A 21 9.32 -14.66 -12.55
CA ILE A 21 8.80 -15.19 -13.81
C ILE A 21 9.98 -15.51 -14.72
N ASN A 22 10.04 -16.74 -15.24
CA ASN A 22 11.10 -17.14 -16.17
C ASN A 22 10.83 -16.66 -17.60
N ASN A 23 11.72 -17.02 -18.53
CA ASN A 23 11.61 -16.68 -19.95
C ASN A 23 10.39 -17.28 -20.68
N THR A 24 9.72 -18.30 -20.11
CA THR A 24 8.49 -18.89 -20.65
C THR A 24 7.23 -18.29 -20.05
N GLY A 25 7.35 -17.23 -19.23
CA GLY A 25 6.22 -16.55 -18.60
C GLY A 25 5.61 -17.33 -17.44
N LYS A 26 6.34 -18.29 -16.85
CA LYS A 26 5.90 -19.09 -15.71
C LYS A 26 6.53 -18.62 -14.41
N TYR A 27 5.72 -18.63 -13.36
CA TYR A 27 6.16 -18.28 -12.01
C TYR A 27 6.89 -19.45 -11.35
N LEU A 28 8.00 -19.10 -10.69
CA LEU A 28 8.59 -19.92 -9.66
C LEU A 28 7.55 -20.23 -8.59
N THR A 29 7.49 -21.49 -8.18
CA THR A 29 6.46 -22.01 -7.28
C THR A 29 7.12 -22.88 -6.22
N ALA A 30 6.89 -22.55 -4.95
CA ALA A 30 7.21 -23.42 -3.82
C ALA A 30 5.99 -24.28 -3.49
N GLU A 31 6.11 -25.60 -3.63
CA GLU A 31 5.01 -26.52 -3.32
C GLU A 31 4.79 -26.63 -1.82
N SER A 32 3.52 -26.77 -1.43
CA SER A 32 3.14 -26.86 0.00
C SER A 32 3.58 -28.16 0.67
N PHE A 33 3.99 -29.17 -0.11
CA PHE A 33 4.42 -30.47 0.39
C PHE A 33 5.74 -30.88 -0.24
N GLY A 34 6.61 -31.49 0.57
CA GLY A 34 7.89 -32.04 0.12
C GLY A 34 8.97 -31.01 -0.24
N PHE A 35 8.77 -29.73 0.11
CA PHE A 35 9.74 -28.64 -0.07
C PHE A 35 10.29 -28.49 -1.50
N LYS A 36 9.53 -28.97 -2.50
CA LYS A 36 9.90 -28.91 -3.90
C LYS A 36 9.67 -27.52 -4.48
N ILE A 37 10.52 -27.15 -5.43
CA ILE A 37 10.38 -25.94 -6.22
C ILE A 37 10.23 -26.33 -7.69
N ASN A 38 9.31 -25.69 -8.38
CA ASN A 38 9.13 -25.81 -9.82
C ASN A 38 8.85 -24.44 -10.45
N VAL A 39 8.79 -24.39 -11.78
CA VAL A 39 8.52 -23.19 -12.57
C VAL A 39 7.33 -23.44 -13.49
N SER A 40 6.16 -23.67 -12.88
CA SER A 40 4.92 -24.02 -13.58
C SER A 40 3.77 -23.03 -13.36
N GLY A 41 3.90 -22.11 -12.39
CA GLY A 41 2.83 -21.20 -11.99
C GLY A 41 2.42 -20.26 -13.11
N ILE A 42 1.11 -20.00 -13.25
CA ILE A 42 0.56 -19.13 -14.31
C ILE A 42 0.20 -17.75 -13.75
N THR A 43 -0.10 -17.68 -12.45
CA THR A 43 -0.56 -16.47 -11.77
C THR A 43 0.18 -16.33 -10.45
N LEU A 44 0.42 -15.09 -10.04
CA LEU A 44 1.05 -14.78 -8.75
C LEU A 44 0.03 -15.00 -7.62
N LYS A 45 0.11 -16.16 -6.96
CA LYS A 45 -0.66 -16.49 -5.76
C LYS A 45 0.28 -16.80 -4.60
N LYS A 46 -0.27 -17.29 -3.48
CA LYS A 46 0.47 -17.64 -2.27
C LYS A 46 1.70 -18.51 -2.55
N LYS A 47 1.59 -19.58 -3.34
CA LYS A 47 2.72 -20.49 -3.63
C LYS A 47 3.81 -19.87 -4.53
N GLN A 48 3.44 -18.86 -5.31
CA GLN A 48 4.34 -18.13 -6.23
C GLN A 48 4.96 -16.90 -5.56
N THR A 49 4.56 -16.58 -4.33
CA THR A 49 5.06 -15.43 -3.59
C THR A 49 6.23 -15.85 -2.71
N PHE A 50 7.37 -15.20 -2.93
CA PHE A 50 8.57 -15.31 -2.12
C PHE A 50 8.83 -13.97 -1.42
N VAL A 51 9.40 -14.01 -0.22
CA VAL A 51 9.92 -12.84 0.47
C VAL A 51 11.41 -12.77 0.20
N LEU A 52 11.86 -11.69 -0.41
CA LEU A 52 13.27 -11.39 -0.60
C LEU A 52 13.80 -10.67 0.63
N GLU A 53 14.62 -11.35 1.43
CA GLU A 53 15.18 -10.78 2.64
C GLU A 53 16.60 -10.31 2.39
N GLN A 54 16.86 -9.03 2.64
CA GLN A 54 18.18 -8.44 2.48
C GLN A 54 19.02 -8.69 3.73
N ASP A 55 20.28 -9.08 3.55
CA ASP A 55 21.20 -9.14 4.68
C ASP A 55 21.54 -7.71 5.16
N PRO A 56 21.54 -7.44 6.48
CA PRO A 56 21.84 -6.11 7.00
C PRO A 56 23.34 -5.74 6.98
N ARG A 57 24.23 -6.69 6.67
CA ARG A 57 25.70 -6.52 6.72
C ARG A 57 26.36 -6.80 5.38
N GLU A 58 25.91 -7.82 4.66
CA GLU A 58 26.47 -8.28 3.39
C GLU A 58 25.60 -7.84 2.20
N GLU A 59 26.19 -7.68 1.00
CA GLU A 59 25.44 -7.42 -0.24
C GLU A 59 24.84 -8.72 -0.80
N VAL A 60 24.03 -9.39 0.01
CA VAL A 60 23.37 -10.66 -0.31
C VAL A 60 21.89 -10.60 0.06
N VAL A 61 21.14 -11.56 -0.49
CA VAL A 61 19.72 -11.75 -0.25
C VAL A 61 19.40 -13.22 -0.01
N TYR A 62 18.26 -13.45 0.62
CA TYR A 62 17.68 -14.76 0.88
C TYR A 62 16.27 -14.80 0.29
N LEU A 63 15.93 -15.91 -0.38
CA LEU A 63 14.59 -16.14 -0.92
C LEU A 63 13.81 -17.03 0.04
N ARG A 64 12.82 -16.47 0.74
CA ARG A 64 11.96 -17.21 1.69
C ARG A 64 10.60 -17.50 1.07
N SER A 65 10.18 -18.76 1.05
CA SER A 65 8.87 -19.18 0.54
C SER A 65 7.73 -18.79 1.49
N HIS A 66 6.49 -18.94 1.00
CA HIS A 66 5.27 -18.77 1.79
C HIS A 66 5.17 -19.69 3.02
N MET A 67 5.96 -20.76 3.09
CA MET A 67 6.03 -21.66 4.24
C MET A 67 7.07 -21.22 5.28
N GLY A 68 7.74 -20.09 5.04
CA GLY A 68 8.81 -19.59 5.89
C GLY A 68 10.14 -20.33 5.76
N ARG A 69 10.33 -21.09 4.68
CA ARG A 69 11.57 -21.81 4.37
C ARG A 69 12.44 -21.06 3.37
N TYR A 70 13.75 -21.10 3.54
CA TYR A 70 14.71 -20.47 2.64
C TYR A 70 15.10 -21.41 1.49
N MET A 71 15.31 -20.81 0.32
CA MET A 71 15.88 -21.47 -0.83
C MET A 71 17.38 -21.70 -0.64
N SER A 72 17.84 -22.89 -0.98
CA SER A 72 19.26 -23.27 -0.90
C SER A 72 19.72 -23.91 -2.19
N ALA A 73 21.01 -23.76 -2.52
CA ALA A 73 21.63 -24.44 -3.66
C ALA A 73 22.87 -25.19 -3.20
N ASP A 74 23.01 -26.47 -3.60
CA ASP A 74 24.19 -27.28 -3.29
C ASP A 74 25.28 -27.17 -4.37
N LYS A 75 26.44 -27.79 -4.10
CA LYS A 75 27.61 -27.79 -5.00
C LYS A 75 27.38 -28.51 -6.34
N TYR A 76 26.31 -29.29 -6.46
CA TYR A 76 25.90 -29.98 -7.68
C TYR A 76 24.80 -29.22 -8.43
N GLY A 77 24.37 -28.07 -7.92
CA GLY A 77 23.33 -27.21 -8.48
C GLY A 77 21.91 -27.71 -8.23
N ASN A 78 21.71 -28.63 -7.29
CA ASN A 78 20.37 -28.99 -6.83
C ASN A 78 19.83 -27.87 -5.94
N VAL A 79 18.54 -27.58 -6.08
CA VAL A 79 17.88 -26.50 -5.33
C VAL A 79 16.76 -27.08 -4.48
N THR A 80 16.72 -26.70 -3.20
CA THR A 80 15.61 -27.04 -2.28
C THR A 80 15.07 -25.77 -1.61
N CYS A 81 13.90 -25.88 -0.96
CA CYS A 81 13.33 -24.79 -0.16
C CYS A 81 12.88 -25.31 1.21
N GLU A 82 13.80 -25.92 1.96
CA GLU A 82 13.50 -26.57 3.24
C GLU A 82 14.18 -25.93 4.46
N ALA A 83 15.23 -25.14 4.22
CA ALA A 83 16.05 -24.54 5.27
C ALA A 83 15.22 -23.60 6.17
N GLU A 84 15.37 -23.73 7.49
CA GLU A 84 14.76 -22.83 8.48
C GLU A 84 15.67 -21.64 8.83
N GLU A 85 16.97 -21.80 8.60
CA GLU A 85 18.00 -20.83 8.95
C GLU A 85 18.70 -20.32 7.68
N LYS A 86 19.40 -19.19 7.85
CA LYS A 86 20.17 -18.52 6.80
C LYS A 86 21.62 -18.94 6.93
N GLU A 87 22.10 -19.84 6.08
CA GLU A 87 23.49 -20.25 6.02
C GLU A 87 24.11 -19.87 4.67
N GLU A 88 25.28 -20.44 4.37
CA GLU A 88 26.07 -20.08 3.19
C GLU A 88 25.43 -20.56 1.88
N SER A 89 24.68 -21.68 1.91
CA SER A 89 24.00 -22.24 0.73
C SER A 89 22.73 -21.48 0.35
N GLU A 90 22.18 -20.67 1.26
CA GLU A 90 20.98 -19.86 1.08
C GLU A 90 21.30 -18.42 0.65
N LYS A 91 22.59 -18.05 0.61
CA LYS A 91 23.02 -16.72 0.16
C LYS A 91 22.99 -16.61 -1.35
N PHE A 92 22.26 -15.62 -1.86
CA PHE A 92 22.26 -15.23 -3.26
C PHE A 92 22.72 -13.78 -3.41
N CYS A 93 23.43 -13.50 -4.49
CA CYS A 93 23.61 -12.13 -4.98
C CYS A 93 22.75 -11.93 -6.23
N VAL A 94 22.32 -10.68 -6.45
CA VAL A 94 21.49 -10.29 -7.58
C VAL A 94 22.36 -9.58 -8.62
N GLU A 95 22.35 -10.10 -9.83
CA GLU A 95 22.94 -9.46 -11.00
C GLU A 95 21.83 -8.95 -11.92
N TYR A 96 21.98 -7.74 -12.45
CA TYR A 96 20.96 -7.09 -13.29
C TYR A 96 21.28 -7.24 -14.77
N ASP A 97 20.26 -7.48 -15.59
CA ASP A 97 20.43 -7.60 -17.03
C ASP A 97 21.03 -6.33 -17.64
N LYS A 98 22.19 -6.49 -18.30
CA LYS A 98 22.94 -5.41 -18.95
C LYS A 98 22.20 -4.82 -20.15
N ALA A 99 21.26 -5.57 -20.73
CA ALA A 99 20.42 -5.07 -21.82
C ALA A 99 19.31 -4.11 -21.35
N GLY A 100 19.16 -3.87 -20.05
CA GLY A 100 18.17 -2.94 -19.51
C GLY A 100 16.73 -3.46 -19.59
N SER A 101 16.54 -4.78 -19.62
CA SER A 101 15.21 -5.41 -19.61
C SER A 101 14.49 -5.27 -18.27
N GLY A 102 15.23 -5.02 -17.18
CA GLY A 102 14.72 -5.05 -15.81
C GLY A 102 14.69 -6.44 -15.19
N ARG A 103 15.15 -7.47 -15.91
CA ARG A 103 15.28 -8.84 -15.40
C ARG A 103 16.51 -9.02 -14.53
N TRP A 104 16.40 -9.94 -13.58
CA TRP A 104 17.40 -10.23 -12.57
C TRP A 104 17.92 -11.65 -12.75
N ALA A 105 19.21 -11.87 -12.46
CA ALA A 105 19.80 -13.18 -12.28
C ALA A 105 20.18 -13.35 -10.81
N PHE A 106 19.88 -14.53 -10.26
CA PHE A 106 20.20 -14.87 -8.87
C PHE A 106 21.35 -15.86 -8.87
N LYS A 107 22.46 -15.48 -8.25
CA LYS A 107 23.67 -16.29 -8.18
C LYS A 107 23.92 -16.74 -6.77
N ASN A 108 24.02 -18.05 -6.56
CA ASN A 108 24.41 -18.58 -5.26
C ASN A 108 25.86 -18.17 -4.94
N VAL A 109 26.07 -17.62 -3.75
CA VAL A 109 27.37 -17.06 -3.35
C VAL A 109 28.40 -18.17 -3.12
N ALA A 110 28.01 -19.27 -2.47
CA ALA A 110 28.90 -20.38 -2.13
C ALA A 110 29.48 -21.10 -3.37
N HIS A 111 28.70 -21.19 -4.44
CA HIS A 111 29.02 -22.03 -5.60
C HIS A 111 29.19 -21.25 -6.90
N GLY A 112 28.80 -19.98 -6.94
CA GLY A 112 29.00 -19.09 -8.09
C GLY A 112 28.13 -19.40 -9.32
N ASN A 113 27.10 -20.23 -9.15
CA ASN A 113 26.19 -20.65 -10.22
C ASN A 113 24.86 -19.88 -10.15
N TYR A 114 24.12 -19.81 -11.26
CA TYR A 114 22.87 -19.06 -11.39
C TYR A 114 21.64 -19.96 -11.35
N LEU A 115 20.56 -19.44 -10.76
CA LEU A 115 19.23 -20.04 -10.77
C LEU A 115 18.62 -19.98 -12.17
N SER A 116 18.19 -21.13 -12.68
CA SER A 116 17.38 -21.25 -13.89
C SER A 116 16.47 -22.47 -13.83
N GLY A 117 15.41 -22.46 -14.64
CA GLY A 117 14.57 -23.63 -14.78
C GLY A 117 13.28 -23.41 -15.53
N THR A 118 12.71 -24.55 -15.92
CA THR A 118 11.41 -24.66 -16.59
C THR A 118 10.72 -25.89 -16.04
N GLU A 119 9.43 -25.76 -15.70
CA GLU A 119 8.64 -26.86 -15.14
C GLU A 119 9.35 -27.46 -13.89
N GLU A 120 9.53 -28.77 -13.82
CA GLU A 120 10.17 -29.45 -12.69
C GLU A 120 11.72 -29.36 -12.71
N ASN A 121 12.32 -28.86 -13.80
CA ASN A 121 13.76 -28.79 -13.96
C ASN A 121 14.34 -27.47 -13.43
N PHE A 122 14.15 -27.19 -12.14
CA PHE A 122 14.72 -26.02 -11.47
C PHE A 122 16.08 -26.34 -10.84
N LYS A 123 17.12 -25.57 -11.20
CA LYS A 123 18.52 -25.82 -10.83
C LYS A 123 19.31 -24.53 -10.60
N CYS A 124 20.46 -24.67 -9.95
CA CYS A 124 21.45 -23.61 -9.73
C CYS A 124 22.82 -24.04 -10.26
N PHE A 125 22.96 -24.25 -11.57
CA PHE A 125 24.15 -24.90 -12.15
C PHE A 125 24.84 -24.10 -13.26
N ALA A 126 24.16 -23.13 -13.86
CA ALA A 126 24.73 -22.34 -14.95
C ALA A 126 25.89 -21.48 -14.43
N LYS A 127 27.01 -21.42 -15.17
CA LYS A 127 28.17 -20.59 -14.82
C LYS A 127 28.12 -19.17 -15.42
N THR A 128 27.23 -18.95 -16.37
CA THR A 128 27.06 -17.69 -17.09
C THR A 128 25.56 -17.42 -17.27
N VAL A 129 25.18 -16.15 -17.28
CA VAL A 129 23.79 -15.74 -17.47
C VAL A 129 23.42 -15.81 -18.95
N SER A 130 22.36 -16.55 -19.26
CA SER A 130 21.64 -16.51 -20.54
C SER A 130 20.17 -16.13 -20.32
N GLU A 131 19.35 -16.19 -21.38
CA GLU A 131 17.91 -15.98 -21.28
C GLU A 131 17.22 -16.92 -20.26
N ALA A 132 17.77 -18.10 -19.99
CA ALA A 132 17.20 -19.05 -19.02
C ALA A 132 17.42 -18.65 -17.55
N GLU A 133 18.45 -17.86 -17.27
CA GLU A 133 18.84 -17.41 -15.92
C GLU A 133 18.26 -16.03 -15.57
N LEU A 134 17.54 -15.40 -16.50
CA LEU A 134 16.94 -14.08 -16.33
C LEU A 134 15.47 -14.18 -15.92
N TRP A 135 15.16 -13.56 -14.78
CA TRP A 135 13.84 -13.56 -14.16
C TRP A 135 13.22 -12.16 -14.19
N VAL A 136 11.97 -12.06 -14.64
CA VAL A 136 11.16 -10.87 -14.38
C VAL A 136 10.74 -10.88 -12.92
N VAL A 137 11.04 -9.79 -12.21
CA VAL A 137 10.65 -9.62 -10.82
C VAL A 137 9.39 -8.78 -10.74
N GLN A 138 8.31 -9.39 -10.26
CA GLN A 138 7.04 -8.73 -10.03
C GLN A 138 6.78 -8.61 -8.53
N LEU A 139 6.86 -7.39 -7.99
CA LEU A 139 6.49 -7.09 -6.62
C LEU A 139 5.03 -7.50 -6.34
N SER A 140 4.84 -8.16 -5.21
CA SER A 140 3.56 -8.66 -4.68
C SER A 140 3.03 -7.81 -3.51
N ILE A 141 3.58 -6.62 -3.31
CA ILE A 141 3.05 -5.60 -2.38
C ILE A 141 1.88 -4.86 -3.03
N HIS A 142 1.09 -4.13 -2.24
CA HIS A 142 0.12 -3.22 -2.81
C HIS A 142 0.84 -2.10 -3.61
N PRO A 143 0.36 -1.70 -4.80
CA PRO A 143 1.06 -0.69 -5.60
C PRO A 143 0.99 0.73 -5.04
N GLN A 144 0.05 1.02 -4.14
CA GLN A 144 -0.13 2.34 -3.53
C GLN A 144 0.71 2.47 -2.26
N VAL A 145 1.77 3.26 -2.33
CA VAL A 145 2.82 3.34 -1.30
C VAL A 145 3.19 4.79 -1.02
N ASN A 146 3.94 4.98 0.07
CA ASN A 146 4.75 6.18 0.27
C ASN A 146 6.22 5.83 0.00
N LEU A 147 6.92 6.76 -0.66
CA LEU A 147 8.29 6.55 -1.13
C LEU A 147 9.24 7.46 -0.35
N LYS A 148 10.15 6.88 0.44
CA LYS A 148 11.09 7.63 1.28
C LYS A 148 12.49 7.54 0.73
N ASN A 149 13.19 8.66 0.57
CA ASN A 149 14.61 8.65 0.23
C ASN A 149 15.47 8.38 1.46
N LEU A 150 16.42 7.46 1.33
CA LEU A 150 17.24 6.96 2.43
C LEU A 150 18.19 8.03 2.98
N ASN A 151 18.86 8.80 2.11
CA ASN A 151 19.80 9.83 2.56
C ASN A 151 19.09 11.05 3.14
N ARG A 152 18.10 11.60 2.42
CA ARG A 152 17.38 12.82 2.85
C ARG A 152 16.47 12.56 4.05
N LYS A 153 16.03 11.31 4.26
CA LYS A 153 15.01 10.96 5.26
C LYS A 153 13.75 11.82 5.07
N ARG A 154 13.31 11.92 3.82
CA ARG A 154 12.14 12.67 3.36
C ARG A 154 11.35 11.83 2.37
N TYR A 155 10.06 12.09 2.30
CA TYR A 155 9.11 11.40 1.45
C TYR A 155 8.91 12.17 0.13
N ALA A 156 8.64 11.40 -0.93
CA ALA A 156 8.24 11.92 -2.22
C ALA A 156 6.79 12.41 -2.15
N HIS A 157 6.53 13.56 -2.75
CA HIS A 157 5.18 14.09 -2.93
C HIS A 157 5.07 14.93 -4.21
N LEU A 158 3.87 15.02 -4.77
CA LEU A 158 3.58 15.94 -5.88
C LEU A 158 3.49 17.37 -5.34
N LYS A 159 4.36 18.25 -5.85
CA LYS A 159 4.37 19.67 -5.49
C LYS A 159 4.94 20.50 -6.64
N ASP A 160 4.27 21.62 -6.94
CA ASP A 160 4.66 22.55 -8.00
C ASP A 160 4.91 21.86 -9.36
N GLU A 161 4.02 20.92 -9.74
CA GLU A 161 4.11 20.11 -10.96
C GLU A 161 5.33 19.18 -11.06
N GLU A 162 6.01 18.95 -9.94
CA GLU A 162 7.16 18.05 -9.85
C GLU A 162 6.97 17.04 -8.71
N LEU A 163 7.65 15.89 -8.83
CA LEU A 163 7.78 14.99 -7.70
C LEU A 163 8.98 15.42 -6.85
N GLN A 164 8.73 16.09 -5.72
CA GLN A 164 9.77 16.57 -4.82
C GLN A 164 9.99 15.59 -3.66
N VAL A 165 11.21 15.54 -3.10
CA VAL A 165 11.55 14.69 -1.95
C VAL A 165 11.86 15.55 -0.73
N THR A 166 10.87 16.32 -0.30
CA THR A 166 10.99 17.31 0.77
C THR A 166 10.13 17.01 1.99
N GLU A 167 9.17 16.10 1.87
CA GLU A 167 8.13 15.90 2.86
C GLU A 167 8.65 15.16 4.09
N VAL A 168 8.35 15.63 5.31
CA VAL A 168 8.90 15.02 6.55
C VAL A 168 8.13 13.75 6.93
N ILE A 169 6.82 13.77 6.70
CA ILE A 169 5.89 12.67 6.92
C ILE A 169 4.95 12.62 5.71
N PRO A 170 4.58 11.45 5.18
CA PRO A 170 3.83 11.39 3.93
C PRO A 170 2.35 11.79 4.14
N TRP A 171 2.06 13.09 4.12
CA TRP A 171 0.76 13.67 4.45
C TRP A 171 -0.01 14.12 3.21
N GLY A 172 -1.33 13.99 3.25
CA GLY A 172 -2.23 14.34 2.17
C GLY A 172 -2.18 13.36 0.99
N GLN A 173 -3.02 13.63 -0.01
CA GLN A 173 -3.02 12.88 -1.28
C GLN A 173 -1.73 13.06 -2.08
N ALA A 174 -1.03 14.20 -1.90
CA ALA A 174 0.19 14.51 -2.62
C ALA A 174 1.33 13.50 -2.36
N ALA A 175 1.36 12.88 -1.18
CA ALA A 175 2.39 11.89 -0.82
C ALA A 175 2.11 10.46 -1.32
N LEU A 176 0.96 10.24 -1.98
CA LEU A 176 0.60 8.94 -2.55
C LEU A 176 1.37 8.69 -3.85
N ILE A 177 2.12 7.60 -3.88
CA ILE A 177 2.82 7.11 -5.07
C ILE A 177 2.24 5.76 -5.48
N ILE A 178 2.02 5.59 -6.79
CA ILE A 178 1.55 4.34 -7.38
C ILE A 178 2.71 3.71 -8.16
N LEU A 179 3.11 2.50 -7.79
CA LEU A 179 4.10 1.70 -8.52
C LEU A 179 3.44 0.95 -9.67
N HIS A 180 3.55 1.51 -10.88
CA HIS A 180 3.00 0.89 -12.08
C HIS A 180 3.96 -0.14 -12.66
N PHE A 181 3.61 -1.43 -12.59
CA PHE A 181 4.40 -2.49 -13.23
C PHE A 181 4.14 -2.54 -14.74
N ASP A 182 5.22 -2.61 -15.53
CA ASP A 182 5.18 -2.81 -16.98
C ASP A 182 6.33 -3.74 -17.41
N ASN A 183 6.02 -5.03 -17.57
CA ASN A 183 6.90 -6.05 -18.16
C ASN A 183 8.34 -6.08 -17.59
N GLY A 184 8.47 -6.10 -16.26
CA GLY A 184 9.77 -6.13 -15.58
C GLY A 184 10.38 -4.75 -15.30
N LYS A 185 9.72 -3.69 -15.77
CA LYS A 185 10.00 -2.30 -15.40
C LYS A 185 8.87 -1.77 -14.53
N TYR A 186 9.15 -0.63 -13.91
CA TYR A 186 8.21 0.11 -13.08
C TYR A 186 8.18 1.56 -13.48
N ALA A 187 7.01 2.19 -13.40
CA ALA A 187 6.86 3.64 -13.48
C ALA A 187 6.33 4.16 -12.15
N LEU A 188 6.73 5.38 -11.78
CA LEU A 188 6.21 6.08 -10.61
C LEU A 188 5.07 6.98 -11.06
N LYS A 189 3.91 6.83 -10.42
CA LYS A 189 2.70 7.55 -10.79
C LYS A 189 2.14 8.32 -9.60
N THR A 190 1.74 9.56 -9.83
CA THR A 190 1.18 10.47 -8.82
C THR A 190 -0.32 10.25 -8.62
N TYR A 191 -0.90 10.83 -7.56
CA TYR A 191 -2.33 10.72 -7.26
C TYR A 191 -3.24 11.29 -8.35
N ASP A 192 -2.72 12.16 -9.21
CA ASP A 192 -3.44 12.78 -10.33
C ASP A 192 -3.21 12.04 -11.67
N ASN A 193 -2.79 10.77 -11.58
CA ASN A 193 -2.73 9.84 -12.71
C ASN A 193 -1.61 10.13 -13.74
N ARG A 194 -0.57 10.91 -13.40
CA ARG A 194 0.60 11.18 -14.25
C ARG A 194 1.84 10.36 -13.87
N PHE A 195 2.65 10.00 -14.85
CA PHE A 195 3.90 9.26 -14.72
C PHE A 195 5.09 10.22 -14.61
N LEU A 196 6.04 9.91 -13.73
CA LEU A 196 7.33 10.57 -13.65
C LEU A 196 8.24 10.13 -14.81
N ASN A 197 8.70 11.09 -15.59
CA ASN A 197 9.78 10.91 -16.54
C ASN A 197 11.15 11.10 -15.86
N ARG A 198 12.17 10.50 -16.46
CA ARG A 198 13.56 10.56 -15.99
C ARG A 198 14.15 11.96 -15.89
N ASP A 199 13.63 12.95 -16.60
CA ASP A 199 14.12 14.34 -16.54
C ASP A 199 13.49 15.13 -15.37
N GLY A 200 12.49 14.56 -14.70
CA GLY A 200 11.72 15.16 -13.62
C GLY A 200 10.34 15.66 -14.03
N SER A 201 10.02 15.66 -15.33
CA SER A 201 8.68 16.05 -15.82
C SER A 201 7.63 14.98 -15.53
N LEU A 202 6.35 15.39 -15.55
CA LEU A 202 5.20 14.52 -15.38
C LEU A 202 4.41 14.42 -16.69
N SER A 203 4.00 13.20 -17.07
CA SER A 203 3.27 12.92 -18.31
C SER A 203 2.05 12.04 -18.08
N SER A 204 0.96 12.24 -18.83
CA SER A 204 -0.19 11.32 -18.82
C SER A 204 0.09 10.00 -19.55
N GLU A 205 1.12 9.97 -20.40
CA GLU A 205 1.48 8.82 -21.22
C GLU A 205 2.67 8.05 -20.62
N LEU A 206 2.56 6.73 -20.62
CA LEU A 206 3.67 5.84 -20.27
C LEU A 206 4.63 5.71 -21.46
N THR A 207 5.81 6.30 -21.32
CA THR A 207 6.89 6.27 -22.32
C THR A 207 8.13 5.56 -21.77
N ASP A 208 9.14 5.32 -22.62
CA ASP A 208 10.42 4.77 -22.15
C ASP A 208 11.14 5.67 -21.14
N ASP A 209 10.93 6.98 -21.20
CA ASP A 209 11.48 7.93 -20.23
C ASP A 209 10.85 7.82 -18.84
N SER A 210 9.65 7.24 -18.76
CA SER A 210 8.95 6.97 -17.49
C SER A 210 9.12 5.53 -16.97
N ARG A 211 9.88 4.69 -17.68
CA ARG A 211 10.12 3.29 -17.30
C ARG A 211 11.47 3.14 -16.62
N PHE A 212 11.44 2.60 -15.41
CA PHE A 212 12.61 2.35 -14.58
C PHE A 212 12.78 0.87 -14.30
N THR A 213 14.01 0.35 -14.42
CA THR A 213 14.35 -0.96 -13.88
C THR A 213 14.63 -0.85 -12.39
N LEU A 214 14.23 -1.85 -11.61
CA LEU A 214 14.53 -1.90 -10.18
C LEU A 214 15.88 -2.56 -9.95
N GLU A 215 16.71 -1.91 -9.12
CA GLU A 215 17.89 -2.51 -8.52
C GLU A 215 17.79 -2.41 -7.00
N ILE A 216 18.07 -3.50 -6.30
CA ILE A 216 18.17 -3.53 -4.84
C ILE A 216 19.63 -3.41 -4.39
N ARG A 217 19.83 -2.79 -3.23
CA ARG A 217 21.10 -2.83 -2.49
C ARG A 217 20.85 -3.38 -1.10
N SER A 218 21.70 -4.31 -0.67
CA SER A 218 21.68 -4.92 0.68
C SER A 218 22.90 -4.44 1.50
N GLY A 219 22.98 -4.82 2.77
CA GLY A 219 24.04 -4.41 3.68
C GLY A 219 23.67 -3.17 4.49
N ALA A 220 24.69 -2.41 4.92
CA ALA A 220 24.52 -1.26 5.82
C ALA A 220 23.66 -0.10 5.24
N ALA A 221 23.40 -0.11 3.93
CA ALA A 221 22.50 0.82 3.25
C ALA A 221 21.58 0.01 2.33
N SER A 222 20.50 -0.51 2.90
CA SER A 222 19.49 -1.26 2.16
C SER A 222 18.45 -0.34 1.51
N GLY A 223 18.00 -0.68 0.31
CA GLY A 223 16.92 0.04 -0.36
C GLY A 223 16.77 -0.28 -1.85
N LEU A 224 15.86 0.45 -2.47
CA LEU A 224 15.52 0.38 -3.89
C LEU A 224 16.14 1.54 -4.67
N ALA A 225 16.74 1.23 -5.81
CA ALA A 225 17.13 2.22 -6.81
C ALA A 225 16.32 2.03 -8.09
N PHE A 226 15.90 3.14 -8.68
CA PHE A 226 15.16 3.18 -9.94
C PHE A 226 16.10 3.66 -11.03
N LYS A 227 16.39 2.81 -12.02
CA LYS A 227 17.33 3.12 -13.11
C LYS A 227 16.59 3.37 -14.41
N ASP A 228 16.86 4.50 -15.03
CA ASP A 228 16.24 4.93 -16.28
C ASP A 228 16.80 4.20 -17.51
N CYS A 229 16.18 4.47 -18.66
CA CYS A 229 16.55 3.91 -19.97
C CYS A 229 17.98 4.28 -20.44
N THR A 230 18.66 5.23 -19.81
CA THR A 230 20.06 5.61 -20.12
C THR A 230 21.07 5.14 -19.08
N GLY A 231 20.61 4.38 -18.09
CA GLY A 231 21.45 3.84 -17.02
C GLY A 231 21.78 4.85 -15.92
N THR A 232 21.01 5.93 -15.78
CA THR A 232 21.10 6.80 -14.60
C THR A 232 20.01 6.48 -13.59
N TYR A 233 20.26 6.75 -12.31
CA TYR A 233 19.34 6.44 -11.22
C TYR A 233 18.57 7.68 -10.79
N LEU A 234 17.29 7.49 -10.44
CA LEU A 234 16.49 8.50 -9.78
C LEU A 234 17.14 8.89 -8.46
N THR A 235 17.20 10.20 -8.23
CA THR A 235 17.69 10.82 -7.02
C THR A 235 16.97 12.14 -6.83
N ALA A 236 17.17 12.79 -5.69
CA ALA A 236 16.56 14.07 -5.36
C ALA A 236 17.55 15.21 -5.63
N VAL A 237 17.24 16.10 -6.57
CA VAL A 237 18.18 17.07 -7.13
C VAL A 237 17.82 18.51 -6.75
N GLY A 238 18.83 19.31 -6.45
CA GLY A 238 18.67 20.75 -6.23
C GLY A 238 18.02 21.12 -4.90
N ALA A 239 17.68 22.41 -4.77
CA ALA A 239 17.10 22.99 -3.57
C ALA A 239 15.66 22.49 -3.30
N THR A 240 14.90 22.25 -4.37
CA THR A 240 13.54 21.68 -4.34
C THR A 240 13.53 20.16 -4.21
N ALA A 241 14.69 19.50 -4.22
CA ALA A 241 14.79 18.05 -4.13
C ALA A 241 13.99 17.30 -5.22
N THR A 242 13.86 17.88 -6.41
CA THR A 242 13.13 17.31 -7.55
C THR A 242 13.67 15.92 -7.89
N MET A 243 12.80 14.93 -7.98
CA MET A 243 13.14 13.55 -8.30
C MET A 243 13.40 13.41 -9.80
N LYS A 244 14.64 13.04 -10.17
CA LYS A 244 15.02 12.80 -11.57
C LYS A 244 16.28 11.94 -11.69
N GLY A 245 16.49 11.37 -12.87
CA GLY A 245 17.67 10.61 -13.24
C GLY A 245 18.91 11.51 -13.30
N ARG A 246 19.99 11.11 -12.61
CA ARG A 246 21.23 11.92 -12.58
C ARG A 246 22.51 11.10 -12.52
N ASN A 247 22.60 10.22 -11.54
CA ASN A 247 23.86 9.54 -11.20
C ASN A 247 23.94 8.18 -11.89
N LYS A 248 25.14 7.72 -12.27
CA LYS A 248 25.36 6.39 -12.89
C LYS A 248 25.71 5.29 -11.88
N THR A 249 25.82 5.65 -10.61
CA THR A 249 26.18 4.76 -9.51
C THR A 249 25.17 4.95 -8.39
N VAL A 250 24.85 3.88 -7.69
CA VAL A 250 23.94 3.92 -6.54
C VAL A 250 24.72 4.25 -5.28
N SER A 251 24.33 5.34 -4.62
CA SER A 251 24.70 5.68 -3.25
C SER A 251 23.44 5.78 -2.39
N LYS A 252 23.55 6.23 -1.13
CA LYS A 252 22.37 6.49 -0.29
C LYS A 252 21.40 7.51 -0.90
N ASP A 253 21.88 8.40 -1.78
CA ASP A 253 21.05 9.39 -2.45
C ASP A 253 20.07 8.77 -3.46
N GLU A 254 20.41 7.62 -4.05
CA GLU A 254 19.62 6.92 -5.06
C GLU A 254 18.75 5.81 -4.45
N LEU A 255 18.83 5.60 -3.14
CA LEU A 255 18.11 4.56 -2.44
C LEU A 255 16.81 5.07 -1.84
N PHE A 256 15.75 4.31 -2.05
CA PHE A 256 14.42 4.58 -1.55
C PHE A 256 13.86 3.39 -0.77
N LEU A 257 13.00 3.69 0.19
CA LEU A 257 12.23 2.72 0.96
C LEU A 257 10.75 2.85 0.60
N LEU A 258 10.08 1.71 0.53
CA LEU A 258 8.65 1.61 0.28
C LEU A 258 7.93 1.39 1.61
N GLU A 259 6.94 2.23 1.89
CA GLU A 259 6.12 2.16 3.10
C GLU A 259 4.64 2.11 2.71
N ASP A 260 3.82 1.38 3.48
CA ASP A 260 2.37 1.30 3.27
C ASP A 260 1.72 2.68 3.44
N SER A 261 0.76 3.04 2.58
CA SER A 261 0.01 4.28 2.69
C SER A 261 -1.23 4.09 3.56
N CYS A 262 -1.16 4.46 4.83
CA CYS A 262 -2.30 4.40 5.76
C CYS A 262 -3.47 5.30 5.30
N PRO A 263 -4.71 5.00 5.69
CA PRO A 263 -5.85 5.86 5.40
C PRO A 263 -5.70 7.19 6.14
N GLN A 264 -5.79 8.29 5.39
CA GLN A 264 -5.86 9.63 5.95
C GLN A 264 -7.26 10.17 5.73
N VAL A 265 -7.86 10.67 6.79
CA VAL A 265 -9.28 11.03 6.82
C VAL A 265 -9.50 12.44 7.31
N ILE A 266 -10.61 13.02 6.88
CA ILE A 266 -11.21 14.20 7.47
C ILE A 266 -12.52 13.77 8.13
N LEU A 267 -12.73 14.24 9.35
CA LEU A 267 -13.94 13.99 10.13
C LEU A 267 -14.80 15.26 10.15
N THR A 268 -16.09 15.13 9.84
CA THR A 268 -17.06 16.24 9.90
C THR A 268 -18.10 15.92 10.96
N SER A 269 -18.26 16.77 11.97
CA SER A 269 -19.23 16.55 13.04
C SER A 269 -20.66 16.80 12.56
N LEU A 270 -21.58 15.88 12.84
CA LEU A 270 -22.99 16.06 12.51
C LEU A 270 -23.67 17.13 13.37
N ALA A 271 -23.14 17.40 14.56
CA ALA A 271 -23.70 18.37 15.50
C ALA A 271 -23.76 19.81 14.95
N ASN A 272 -22.81 20.16 14.09
CA ASN A 272 -22.62 21.53 13.60
C ASN A 272 -22.13 21.61 12.14
N ASN A 273 -21.97 20.46 11.47
CA ASN A 273 -21.46 20.33 10.11
C ASN A 273 -20.10 21.01 9.89
N ARG A 274 -19.20 20.94 10.88
CA ARG A 274 -17.84 21.48 10.82
C ARG A 274 -16.80 20.37 10.80
N LYS A 275 -15.71 20.59 10.06
CA LYS A 275 -14.55 19.69 10.02
C LYS A 275 -13.81 19.76 11.36
N VAL A 276 -13.38 18.59 11.85
CA VAL A 276 -12.52 18.43 13.01
C VAL A 276 -11.12 18.91 12.67
N SER A 277 -10.49 19.66 13.58
CA SER A 277 -9.22 20.33 13.35
C SER A 277 -8.39 20.45 14.62
N ILE A 278 -7.07 20.63 14.44
CA ILE A 278 -6.10 21.01 15.47
C ILE A 278 -5.61 22.46 15.34
N ARG A 279 -6.30 23.33 14.58
CA ARG A 279 -5.88 24.73 14.38
C ARG A 279 -6.01 25.60 15.64
N GLN A 280 -7.01 25.34 16.49
CA GLN A 280 -7.36 26.24 17.60
C GLN A 280 -6.54 26.03 18.89
N GLY A 281 -5.51 25.20 18.84
CA GLY A 281 -4.61 24.95 19.97
C GLY A 281 -4.42 23.46 20.24
N VAL A 282 -4.33 23.08 21.51
CA VAL A 282 -4.10 21.69 21.93
C VAL A 282 -5.33 20.81 21.82
N ASP A 283 -6.52 21.42 21.94
CA ASP A 283 -7.79 20.72 21.89
C ASP A 283 -8.22 20.43 20.46
N VAL A 284 -8.65 19.19 20.22
CA VAL A 284 -9.26 18.79 18.95
C VAL A 284 -10.67 19.34 18.90
N SER A 285 -11.02 20.05 17.81
CA SER A 285 -12.29 20.76 17.73
C SER A 285 -12.90 20.81 16.33
N ALA A 286 -14.21 20.60 16.24
CA ALA A 286 -15.03 20.68 15.04
C ALA A 286 -15.56 22.11 14.83
N ASN A 287 -14.82 22.94 14.10
CA ASN A 287 -15.11 24.36 13.93
C ASN A 287 -14.80 24.91 12.53
N GLN A 288 -14.08 24.16 11.68
CA GLN A 288 -13.72 24.62 10.35
C GLN A 288 -14.86 24.37 9.34
N ASP A 289 -15.17 25.37 8.53
CA ASP A 289 -16.11 25.32 7.38
C ASP A 289 -15.48 25.69 6.05
N GLU A 290 -14.18 25.99 6.04
CA GLU A 290 -13.46 26.29 4.81
C GLU A 290 -13.59 25.12 3.82
N GLU A 291 -13.88 25.46 2.55
CA GLU A 291 -14.00 24.46 1.48
C GLU A 291 -12.68 23.71 1.29
N GLU A 292 -11.57 24.46 1.27
CA GLU A 292 -10.22 23.91 1.17
C GLU A 292 -9.86 23.08 2.40
N ASP A 293 -9.31 21.89 2.14
CA ASP A 293 -8.75 21.03 3.18
C ASP A 293 -7.31 21.47 3.46
N THR A 294 -6.93 21.61 4.73
CA THR A 294 -5.53 21.76 5.11
C THR A 294 -5.04 20.54 5.90
N ASP A 295 -3.72 20.43 6.04
CA ASP A 295 -3.08 19.37 6.81
C ASP A 295 -3.56 19.27 8.27
N ARG A 296 -4.13 20.35 8.80
CA ARG A 296 -4.64 20.46 10.18
C ARG A 296 -6.00 19.81 10.39
N GLU A 297 -6.72 19.48 9.33
CA GLU A 297 -8.00 18.75 9.36
C GLU A 297 -7.83 17.28 8.99
N ILE A 298 -6.67 16.92 8.43
CA ILE A 298 -6.32 15.55 8.05
C ILE A 298 -5.81 14.79 9.27
N PHE A 299 -6.32 13.58 9.47
CA PHE A 299 -5.86 12.65 10.49
C PHE A 299 -5.55 11.29 9.87
N GLN A 300 -4.36 10.75 10.15
CA GLN A 300 -4.02 9.39 9.73
C GLN A 300 -4.59 8.39 10.74
N MET A 301 -5.41 7.44 10.27
CA MET A 301 -5.93 6.37 11.10
C MET A 301 -4.96 5.19 11.12
N GLU A 302 -4.43 4.87 12.30
CA GLU A 302 -3.45 3.80 12.48
C GLU A 302 -4.02 2.71 13.39
N LEU A 303 -4.25 1.51 12.85
CA LEU A 303 -4.69 0.35 13.63
C LEU A 303 -3.55 -0.10 14.55
N VAL A 304 -3.69 0.15 15.85
CA VAL A 304 -2.71 -0.20 16.90
C VAL A 304 -2.87 -1.66 17.30
N GLN A 305 -4.11 -2.08 17.50
CA GLN A 305 -4.45 -3.45 17.87
C GLN A 305 -5.54 -3.93 16.94
N ALA A 306 -5.29 -5.06 16.26
CA ALA A 306 -6.30 -5.69 15.43
C ALA A 306 -7.48 -6.20 16.27
N PRO A 307 -8.72 -6.17 15.74
CA PRO A 307 -9.86 -6.75 16.43
C PRO A 307 -9.68 -8.25 16.66
N THR A 308 -10.29 -8.75 17.72
CA THR A 308 -10.48 -10.18 18.00
C THR A 308 -11.98 -10.50 18.01
N GLU A 309 -12.36 -11.78 18.19
CA GLU A 309 -13.77 -12.16 18.35
C GLU A 309 -14.44 -11.43 19.52
N ASP A 310 -13.68 -11.15 20.60
CA ASP A 310 -14.21 -10.55 21.83
C ASP A 310 -13.93 -9.04 21.98
N THR A 311 -13.02 -8.48 21.19
CA THR A 311 -12.57 -7.08 21.38
C THR A 311 -12.48 -6.32 20.07
N PRO A 312 -12.97 -5.07 20.03
CA PRO A 312 -12.86 -4.22 18.84
C PRO A 312 -11.42 -3.80 18.61
N GLY A 313 -11.11 -3.46 17.35
CA GLY A 313 -9.81 -2.92 16.99
C GLY A 313 -9.55 -1.57 17.65
N LYS A 314 -8.30 -1.33 18.06
CA LYS A 314 -7.87 -0.06 18.64
C LYS A 314 -7.14 0.78 17.60
N TRP A 315 -7.55 2.03 17.48
CA TRP A 315 -7.08 2.99 16.51
C TRP A 315 -6.41 4.18 17.18
N ALA A 316 -5.38 4.72 16.56
CA ALA A 316 -4.81 6.01 16.89
C ALA A 316 -5.04 6.98 15.72
N PHE A 317 -5.37 8.24 16.04
CA PHE A 317 -5.53 9.31 15.06
C PHE A 317 -4.31 10.22 15.12
N ARG A 318 -3.42 10.09 14.16
CA ARG A 318 -2.20 10.88 14.06
C ARG A 318 -2.46 12.21 13.35
N THR A 319 -1.70 13.24 13.68
CA THR A 319 -1.73 14.57 13.08
C THR A 319 -0.49 14.87 12.24
N VAL A 320 -0.54 15.96 11.46
CA VAL A 320 0.60 16.47 10.69
C VAL A 320 1.81 16.85 11.57
N ASP A 321 1.58 17.20 12.84
CA ASP A 321 2.66 17.55 13.79
C ASP A 321 3.35 16.30 14.37
N ASN A 322 2.98 15.11 13.90
CA ASN A 322 3.40 13.82 14.45
C ASN A 322 3.06 13.70 15.95
N THR A 323 1.83 14.12 16.28
CA THR A 323 1.16 13.86 17.56
C THR A 323 -0.09 13.02 17.32
N TYR A 324 -0.67 12.50 18.38
CA TYR A 324 -1.83 11.63 18.35
C TYR A 324 -2.95 12.24 19.18
N TRP A 325 -4.19 11.99 18.76
CA TRP A 325 -5.34 12.21 19.62
C TRP A 325 -5.15 11.46 20.93
N ASN A 326 -5.51 12.09 22.03
CA ASN A 326 -5.39 11.52 23.36
C ASN A 326 -6.52 12.03 24.26
N GLN A 327 -7.01 11.16 25.15
CA GLN A 327 -7.99 11.54 26.16
C GLN A 327 -7.31 12.02 27.44
N GLU A 328 -7.76 13.17 27.95
CA GLU A 328 -7.33 13.77 29.22
C GLU A 328 -8.28 13.43 30.38
N ASN A 329 -7.85 13.69 31.62
CA ASN A 329 -8.54 13.28 32.87
C ASN A 329 -10.00 13.79 33.03
N LEU A 330 -10.43 14.79 32.26
CA LEU A 330 -11.81 15.32 32.25
C LEU A 330 -12.56 14.99 30.95
N GLY A 331 -12.05 14.03 30.17
CA GLY A 331 -12.62 13.59 28.91
C GLY A 331 -12.28 14.48 27.71
N GLY A 332 -11.54 15.57 27.88
CA GLY A 332 -11.06 16.40 26.76
C GLY A 332 -10.24 15.58 25.77
N ILE A 333 -10.50 15.77 24.47
CA ILE A 333 -9.70 15.16 23.41
C ILE A 333 -8.68 16.19 22.90
N GLN A 334 -7.41 15.88 23.06
CA GLN A 334 -6.29 16.72 22.66
C GLN A 334 -5.39 15.99 21.67
N ALA A 335 -4.48 16.70 21.00
CA ALA A 335 -3.52 16.11 20.08
C ALA A 335 -2.07 16.44 20.46
N THR A 336 -1.64 16.06 21.66
CA THR A 336 -0.34 16.47 22.23
C THR A 336 0.66 15.33 22.39
N VAL A 337 0.18 14.08 22.42
CA VAL A 337 1.01 12.91 22.69
C VAL A 337 1.76 12.46 21.44
N ARG A 338 3.07 12.17 21.55
CA ARG A 338 3.88 11.63 20.43
C ARG A 338 4.07 10.12 20.47
N ASP A 339 3.76 9.51 21.61
CA ASP A 339 3.93 8.09 21.85
C ASP A 339 2.62 7.36 21.59
N ARG A 340 2.57 6.62 20.48
CA ARG A 340 1.40 5.86 20.02
C ARG A 340 1.03 4.71 20.94
N GLU A 341 1.98 4.19 21.72
CA GLU A 341 1.75 3.01 22.56
C GLU A 341 1.03 3.34 23.87
N ARG A 342 0.78 4.63 24.15
CA ARG A 342 0.02 5.04 25.35
C ARG A 342 -1.45 4.65 25.23
N GLU A 343 -1.98 4.03 26.28
CA GLU A 343 -3.38 3.60 26.33
C GLU A 343 -4.37 4.74 26.10
N ASN A 344 -4.05 5.96 26.55
CA ASN A 344 -4.93 7.11 26.37
C ASN A 344 -5.00 7.66 24.94
N VAL A 345 -4.26 7.07 23.98
CA VAL A 345 -4.37 7.37 22.54
C VAL A 345 -5.13 6.29 21.76
N HIS A 346 -5.65 5.25 22.43
CA HIS A 346 -6.32 4.12 21.79
C HIS A 346 -7.84 4.30 21.79
N PHE A 347 -8.39 4.58 20.61
CA PHE A 347 -9.82 4.75 20.37
C PHE A 347 -10.43 3.53 19.69
N GLU A 348 -11.73 3.34 19.84
CA GLU A 348 -12.50 2.38 19.02
C GLU A 348 -13.32 3.16 18.00
N VAL A 349 -13.45 2.63 16.78
CA VAL A 349 -14.24 3.23 15.70
C VAL A 349 -15.39 2.29 15.38
N GLU A 350 -16.61 2.80 15.52
CA GLU A 350 -17.84 2.07 15.23
C GLU A 350 -18.45 2.62 13.94
N TRP A 351 -18.60 1.76 12.93
CA TRP A 351 -19.19 2.10 11.64
C TRP A 351 -20.71 1.91 11.70
N ASN A 352 -21.47 2.99 11.57
CA ASN A 352 -22.93 2.94 11.68
C ASN A 352 -23.63 2.43 10.40
N GLY A 353 -22.88 2.34 9.30
CA GLY A 353 -23.38 1.82 8.03
C GLY A 353 -24.23 2.80 7.21
N ASP A 354 -24.23 4.09 7.58
CA ASP A 354 -24.98 5.19 6.97
C ASP A 354 -24.07 6.36 6.53
N GLY A 355 -22.76 6.10 6.38
CA GLY A 355 -21.75 7.14 6.11
C GLY A 355 -21.14 7.75 7.38
N THR A 356 -21.72 7.48 8.56
CA THR A 356 -21.22 8.01 9.83
C THR A 356 -20.44 6.97 10.64
N ILE A 357 -19.58 7.49 11.52
CA ILE A 357 -18.94 6.74 12.60
C ILE A 357 -19.31 7.32 13.97
N ALA A 358 -19.20 6.50 14.99
CA ALA A 358 -19.00 6.92 16.36
C ALA A 358 -17.59 6.53 16.82
N VAL A 359 -16.98 7.36 17.66
CA VAL A 359 -15.63 7.11 18.20
C VAL A 359 -15.73 6.93 19.71
N LYS A 360 -15.28 5.78 20.22
CA LYS A 360 -15.18 5.51 21.66
C LYS A 360 -13.78 5.85 22.14
N ALA A 361 -13.70 6.70 23.16
CA ALA A 361 -12.46 7.09 23.81
C ALA A 361 -11.94 5.97 24.74
N PRO A 362 -10.66 6.01 25.15
CA PRO A 362 -10.05 5.02 26.07
C PRO A 362 -10.85 4.75 27.34
N SER A 363 -11.55 5.76 27.88
CA SER A 363 -12.47 5.65 29.02
C SER A 363 -13.72 4.78 28.79
N GLY A 364 -13.96 4.32 27.55
CA GLY A 364 -15.18 3.62 27.16
C GLY A 364 -16.37 4.53 26.85
N LYS A 365 -16.19 5.86 26.92
CA LYS A 365 -17.22 6.86 26.57
C LYS A 365 -17.08 7.29 25.12
N TYR A 366 -18.18 7.66 24.48
CA TYR A 366 -18.20 8.21 23.14
C TYR A 366 -17.74 9.66 23.11
N VAL A 367 -16.94 9.97 22.08
CA VAL A 367 -16.51 11.32 21.73
C VAL A 367 -17.71 12.08 21.17
N GLN A 368 -18.03 13.21 21.78
CA GLN A 368 -19.05 14.14 21.31
C GLN A 368 -18.46 15.52 21.01
N SER A 369 -19.06 16.21 20.05
CA SER A 369 -18.80 17.62 19.76
C SER A 369 -19.66 18.52 20.66
N ARG A 370 -19.03 19.40 21.44
CA ARG A 370 -19.73 20.42 22.22
C ARG A 370 -20.28 21.53 21.31
N GLN A 371 -21.17 22.35 21.84
CA GLN A 371 -21.62 23.57 21.14
C GLN A 371 -20.47 24.51 20.75
N THR A 372 -19.36 24.48 21.51
CA THR A 372 -18.13 25.23 21.21
C THR A 372 -17.27 24.58 20.11
N GLY A 373 -17.65 23.40 19.61
CA GLY A 373 -16.88 22.58 18.67
C GLY A 373 -15.84 21.67 19.34
N GLN A 374 -15.48 21.89 20.60
CA GLN A 374 -14.50 21.05 21.31
C GLN A 374 -14.97 19.59 21.41
N LEU A 375 -14.08 18.64 21.12
CA LEU A 375 -14.36 17.22 21.26
C LEU A 375 -14.10 16.74 22.70
N VAL A 376 -15.05 15.98 23.26
CA VAL A 376 -14.94 15.38 24.59
C VAL A 376 -15.48 13.95 24.61
N GLY A 377 -14.70 13.01 25.14
CA GLY A 377 -15.10 11.61 25.38
C GLY A 377 -15.81 11.45 26.72
N ILE A 378 -17.09 11.81 26.79
CA ILE A 378 -17.89 11.72 28.04
C ILE A 378 -19.28 11.12 27.83
N SER A 379 -19.70 10.86 26.58
CA SER A 379 -21.05 10.39 26.29
C SER A 379 -21.18 8.88 26.51
N ASP A 380 -22.31 8.42 27.06
CA ASP A 380 -22.55 6.99 27.35
C ASP A 380 -23.03 6.20 26.13
N SER A 381 -23.62 6.88 25.15
CA SER A 381 -24.16 6.26 23.94
C SER A 381 -24.07 7.19 22.72
N PRO A 382 -23.91 6.66 21.49
CA PRO A 382 -23.86 7.45 20.28
C PRO A 382 -25.27 7.71 19.73
N ALA A 383 -26.18 8.13 20.61
CA ALA A 383 -27.61 8.22 20.32
C ALA A 383 -28.01 9.51 19.60
N THR A 384 -27.15 10.53 19.57
CA THR A 384 -27.47 11.83 18.97
C THR A 384 -26.46 12.22 17.90
N GLU A 385 -26.74 13.30 17.17
CA GLU A 385 -25.83 13.87 16.17
C GLU A 385 -24.52 14.39 16.79
N LYS A 386 -24.47 14.60 18.12
CA LYS A 386 -23.27 15.08 18.82
C LYS A 386 -22.13 14.07 18.80
N GLU A 387 -22.44 12.79 18.81
CA GLU A 387 -21.48 11.68 18.83
C GLU A 387 -21.14 11.13 17.44
N LYS A 388 -21.75 11.67 16.38
CA LYS A 388 -21.62 11.14 15.02
C LYS A 388 -20.77 12.04 14.14
N PHE A 389 -19.95 11.41 13.30
CA PHE A 389 -19.06 12.07 12.37
C PHE A 389 -19.15 11.43 10.98
N TYR A 390 -19.22 12.24 9.93
CA TYR A 390 -18.91 11.76 8.57
C TYR A 390 -17.40 11.55 8.44
N VAL A 391 -17.01 10.51 7.70
CA VAL A 391 -15.60 10.18 7.44
C VAL A 391 -15.31 10.26 5.95
N ARG A 392 -14.34 11.08 5.58
CA ARG A 392 -13.86 11.18 4.20
C ARG A 392 -12.39 10.78 4.10
N ILE A 393 -12.08 9.71 3.37
CA ILE A 393 -10.72 9.31 3.02
C ILE A 393 -10.21 10.25 1.94
N ILE A 394 -9.07 10.90 2.19
CA ILE A 394 -8.54 11.97 1.33
C ILE A 394 -7.36 11.51 0.47
N ASN A 395 -6.57 10.56 0.95
CA ASN A 395 -5.38 10.07 0.23
C ASN A 395 -5.68 8.84 -0.63
N ARG A 396 -6.91 8.71 -1.13
CA ARG A 396 -7.35 7.71 -2.13
C ARG A 396 -8.28 8.30 -3.20
N PRO A 397 -7.88 9.38 -3.90
CA PRO A 397 -8.63 9.84 -5.08
C PRO A 397 -8.61 8.80 -6.22
N LEU A 398 -7.54 8.01 -6.26
CA LEU A 398 -7.41 6.79 -7.05
C LEU A 398 -7.34 5.62 -6.08
N LEU A 399 -8.17 4.61 -6.31
CA LEU A 399 -8.24 3.40 -5.51
C LEU A 399 -7.86 2.21 -6.38
N LEU A 400 -6.92 1.42 -5.90
CA LEU A 400 -6.57 0.12 -6.44
C LEU A 400 -7.02 -0.91 -5.43
N LEU A 401 -7.72 -1.95 -5.86
CA LEU A 401 -8.21 -2.98 -4.96
C LEU A 401 -7.61 -4.32 -5.34
N LYS A 402 -7.20 -5.07 -4.32
CA LYS A 402 -6.64 -6.41 -4.47
C LYS A 402 -7.11 -7.33 -3.35
N ASN A 403 -7.29 -8.60 -3.67
CA ASN A 403 -7.45 -9.66 -2.69
C ASN A 403 -6.56 -10.86 -3.06
N GLU A 404 -6.78 -12.02 -2.43
CA GLU A 404 -6.03 -13.24 -2.72
C GLU A 404 -6.26 -13.83 -4.13
N HIS A 405 -7.32 -13.41 -4.82
CA HIS A 405 -7.68 -13.88 -6.16
C HIS A 405 -7.09 -13.00 -7.27
N GLY A 406 -6.75 -11.75 -6.97
CA GLY A 406 -6.12 -10.82 -7.89
C GLY A 406 -6.55 -9.38 -7.64
N PHE A 407 -6.31 -8.53 -8.63
CA PHE A 407 -6.79 -7.15 -8.65
C PHE A 407 -8.25 -7.08 -9.09
N VAL A 408 -8.91 -6.00 -8.67
CA VAL A 408 -10.22 -5.61 -9.14
C VAL A 408 -10.09 -4.77 -10.42
N GLY A 409 -10.94 -5.06 -11.40
CA GLY A 409 -11.00 -4.30 -12.65
C GLY A 409 -12.08 -4.84 -13.59
N LEU A 410 -12.24 -4.20 -14.73
CA LEU A 410 -13.17 -4.63 -15.76
C LEU A 410 -12.77 -6.00 -16.31
N LYS A 411 -13.77 -6.85 -16.58
CA LYS A 411 -13.59 -8.21 -17.08
C LYS A 411 -12.77 -8.26 -18.37
N GLY A 412 -12.88 -7.22 -19.19
CA GLY A 412 -12.07 -7.04 -20.39
C GLY A 412 -12.44 -5.77 -21.15
N PRO A 413 -11.76 -5.48 -22.26
CA PRO A 413 -12.08 -4.33 -23.11
C PRO A 413 -13.54 -4.37 -23.59
N GLY A 414 -14.25 -3.26 -23.45
CA GLY A 414 -15.66 -3.13 -23.86
C GLY A 414 -16.66 -3.88 -22.97
N LYS A 415 -16.21 -4.52 -21.89
CA LYS A 415 -17.05 -5.13 -20.87
C LYS A 415 -17.29 -4.16 -19.72
N THR A 416 -18.44 -4.30 -19.08
CA THR A 416 -18.84 -3.43 -17.95
C THR A 416 -18.79 -4.20 -16.64
N GLU A 417 -18.76 -5.53 -16.67
CA GLU A 417 -18.67 -6.37 -15.50
C GLU A 417 -17.33 -6.18 -14.79
N VAL A 418 -17.38 -5.95 -13.48
CA VAL A 418 -16.20 -5.86 -12.61
C VAL A 418 -15.89 -7.25 -12.04
N GLN A 419 -14.60 -7.62 -11.99
CA GLN A 419 -14.12 -8.89 -11.43
C GLN A 419 -12.90 -8.67 -10.54
N CYS A 420 -12.60 -9.63 -9.66
CA CYS A 420 -11.46 -9.56 -8.72
C CYS A 420 -10.35 -10.59 -9.00
N SER A 421 -10.17 -11.00 -10.26
CA SER A 421 -9.18 -12.01 -10.68
C SER A 421 -8.14 -11.47 -11.67
N ARG A 422 -7.99 -10.14 -11.75
CA ARG A 422 -7.08 -9.48 -12.70
C ARG A 422 -5.63 -9.64 -12.25
N THR A 423 -4.74 -9.83 -13.22
CA THR A 423 -3.29 -9.89 -12.96
C THR A 423 -2.65 -8.51 -12.81
N MET A 424 -3.26 -7.50 -13.44
CA MET A 424 -2.86 -6.10 -13.39
C MET A 424 -3.96 -5.30 -12.71
N TYR A 425 -3.57 -4.29 -11.94
CA TYR A 425 -4.52 -3.37 -11.35
C TYR A 425 -5.21 -2.53 -12.42
N GLU A 426 -6.39 -2.05 -12.08
CA GLU A 426 -7.10 -1.01 -12.81
C GLU A 426 -7.44 0.12 -11.84
N ILE A 427 -7.44 1.36 -12.33
CA ILE A 427 -7.74 2.52 -11.49
C ILE A 427 -9.25 2.62 -11.31
N ILE A 428 -9.66 2.74 -10.04
CA ILE A 428 -11.00 3.13 -9.65
C ILE A 428 -10.92 4.57 -9.18
N TYR A 429 -11.62 5.48 -9.86
CA TYR A 429 -11.69 6.88 -9.42
C TYR A 429 -12.71 7.01 -8.30
N VAL A 430 -12.33 7.71 -7.24
CA VAL A 430 -13.13 7.87 -6.03
C VAL A 430 -13.60 9.31 -5.93
N GLU A 431 -14.92 9.51 -5.95
CA GLU A 431 -15.56 10.79 -5.71
C GLU A 431 -16.25 10.73 -4.35
N ALA A 432 -15.75 11.49 -3.37
CA ALA A 432 -16.34 11.55 -2.05
C ALA A 432 -17.54 12.53 -2.03
N SER A 433 -18.60 12.12 -1.34
CA SER A 433 -19.73 12.98 -0.97
C SER A 433 -19.50 13.63 0.39
N ASN A 434 -20.31 14.65 0.72
CA ASN A 434 -20.25 15.35 2.01
C ASN A 434 -20.93 14.58 3.16
N ASP A 435 -21.59 13.46 2.86
CA ASP A 435 -22.34 12.62 3.80
C ASP A 435 -21.67 11.26 4.07
N GLY A 436 -20.37 11.14 3.77
CA GLY A 436 -19.59 9.93 4.01
C GLY A 436 -19.75 8.82 2.97
N HIS A 437 -20.58 9.02 1.93
CA HIS A 437 -20.65 8.11 0.78
C HIS A 437 -19.54 8.39 -0.24
N TYR A 438 -19.25 7.38 -1.05
CA TYR A 438 -18.30 7.43 -2.15
C TYR A 438 -18.97 6.95 -3.44
N PHE A 439 -18.66 7.61 -4.53
CA PHE A 439 -19.04 7.20 -5.88
C PHE A 439 -17.81 6.71 -6.61
N LEU A 440 -17.86 5.46 -7.07
CA LEU A 440 -16.72 4.77 -7.66
C LEU A 440 -16.89 4.74 -9.19
N LYS A 441 -15.86 5.14 -9.96
CA LYS A 441 -15.84 5.00 -11.43
C LYS A 441 -14.76 4.03 -11.87
N GLY A 442 -15.10 3.15 -12.81
CA GLY A 442 -14.12 2.31 -13.50
C GLY A 442 -13.27 3.11 -14.50
N ALA A 443 -12.24 2.49 -15.09
CA ALA A 443 -11.38 3.17 -16.06
C ALA A 443 -12.10 3.53 -17.38
N ASN A 444 -13.31 3.00 -17.60
CA ASN A 444 -14.20 3.39 -18.69
C ASN A 444 -15.00 4.68 -18.40
N ASN A 445 -14.72 5.37 -17.29
CA ASN A 445 -15.40 6.59 -16.83
C ASN A 445 -16.90 6.41 -16.54
N LYS A 446 -17.34 5.19 -16.25
CA LYS A 446 -18.71 4.89 -15.81
C LYS A 446 -18.75 4.56 -14.32
N TYR A 447 -19.80 5.02 -13.66
CA TYR A 447 -20.01 4.73 -12.25
C TYR A 447 -20.30 3.25 -12.06
N TRP A 448 -19.78 2.72 -10.95
CA TRP A 448 -20.17 1.43 -10.42
C TRP A 448 -21.63 1.50 -9.96
N ARG A 449 -22.36 0.42 -10.22
CA ARG A 449 -23.69 0.16 -9.68
C ARG A 449 -23.87 -1.32 -9.40
N LEU A 450 -24.94 -1.64 -8.67
CA LEU A 450 -25.36 -3.03 -8.51
C LEU A 450 -26.31 -3.45 -9.64
N SER A 451 -26.10 -4.63 -10.22
CA SER A 451 -27.09 -5.32 -11.04
C SER A 451 -28.12 -6.07 -10.18
N GLU A 452 -29.16 -6.62 -10.81
CA GLU A 452 -30.25 -7.33 -10.11
C GLU A 452 -29.78 -8.50 -9.24
N ASP A 453 -28.68 -9.17 -9.65
CA ASP A 453 -28.04 -10.28 -8.93
C ASP A 453 -26.99 -9.81 -7.89
N ALA A 454 -26.95 -8.50 -7.61
CA ALA A 454 -25.97 -7.82 -6.77
C ALA A 454 -24.51 -7.88 -7.26
N SER A 455 -24.27 -8.23 -8.54
CA SER A 455 -22.96 -8.05 -9.17
C SER A 455 -22.63 -6.57 -9.36
N VAL A 456 -21.36 -6.22 -9.27
CA VAL A 456 -20.92 -4.85 -9.55
C VAL A 456 -20.62 -4.71 -11.04
N VAL A 457 -21.23 -3.71 -11.66
CA VAL A 457 -21.00 -3.34 -13.06
C VAL A 457 -20.68 -1.85 -13.15
N SER A 458 -19.82 -1.49 -14.09
CA SER A 458 -19.38 -0.12 -14.36
C SER A 458 -19.96 0.34 -15.70
N ASP A 459 -21.24 0.70 -15.70
CA ASP A 459 -21.97 1.20 -16.87
C ASP A 459 -22.90 2.38 -16.56
N ALA A 460 -23.02 2.76 -15.28
CA ALA A 460 -23.93 3.79 -14.84
C ALA A 460 -23.43 5.18 -15.26
N SER A 461 -24.36 6.03 -15.69
CA SER A 461 -24.07 7.44 -15.99
C SER A 461 -24.33 8.35 -14.80
N THR A 462 -25.04 7.86 -13.78
CA THR A 462 -25.30 8.54 -12.51
C THR A 462 -24.58 7.81 -11.38
N PRO A 463 -24.14 8.54 -10.34
CA PRO A 463 -23.47 7.94 -9.19
C PRO A 463 -24.42 7.09 -8.34
N GLU A 464 -23.92 5.94 -7.84
CA GLU A 464 -24.56 5.15 -6.78
C GLU A 464 -23.67 5.10 -5.53
N PRO A 465 -24.25 5.20 -4.31
CA PRO A 465 -23.47 5.37 -3.09
C PRO A 465 -22.87 4.05 -2.58
N PHE A 466 -21.56 4.07 -2.32
CA PHE A 466 -20.83 3.04 -1.59
C PHE A 466 -20.24 3.62 -0.31
N LEU A 467 -19.93 2.76 0.66
CA LEU A 467 -19.18 3.12 1.86
C LEU A 467 -17.83 2.42 1.86
N LEU A 468 -16.76 3.18 2.09
CA LEU A 468 -15.40 2.65 2.27
C LEU A 468 -15.07 2.67 3.77
N GLN A 469 -14.77 1.50 4.33
CA GLN A 469 -14.56 1.34 5.77
C GLN A 469 -13.18 0.73 6.04
N PRO A 470 -12.16 1.53 6.39
CA PRO A 470 -10.87 1.02 6.81
C PRO A 470 -10.98 0.01 7.96
N GLN A 471 -10.36 -1.15 7.74
CA GLN A 471 -10.24 -2.25 8.71
C GLN A 471 -8.78 -2.43 9.19
N GLY A 472 -7.82 -1.80 8.51
CA GLY A 472 -6.41 -1.76 8.89
C GLY A 472 -5.62 -0.75 8.06
N SER A 473 -4.30 -0.76 8.20
CA SER A 473 -3.40 0.19 7.52
C SER A 473 -3.53 0.20 5.99
N SER A 474 -3.83 -0.94 5.38
CA SER A 474 -4.01 -1.07 3.93
C SER A 474 -5.15 -2.01 3.58
N ILE A 475 -6.10 -2.25 4.51
CA ILE A 475 -7.24 -3.15 4.32
C ILE A 475 -8.56 -2.42 4.60
N LEU A 476 -9.52 -2.48 3.69
CA LEU A 476 -10.86 -1.92 3.86
C LEU A 476 -11.95 -2.92 3.48
N THR A 477 -13.18 -2.63 3.91
CA THR A 477 -14.40 -3.22 3.33
C THR A 477 -15.15 -2.18 2.51
N ILE A 478 -15.94 -2.66 1.54
CA ILE A 478 -16.80 -1.82 0.72
C ILE A 478 -18.24 -2.29 0.94
N LYS A 479 -19.11 -1.40 1.40
CA LYS A 479 -20.54 -1.66 1.58
C LYS A 479 -21.31 -0.99 0.44
N GLY A 480 -22.17 -1.73 -0.24
CA GLY A 480 -22.98 -1.20 -1.33
C GLY A 480 -24.33 -0.63 -0.87
N PRO A 481 -25.10 -0.06 -1.81
CA PRO A 481 -26.40 0.57 -1.51
C PRO A 481 -27.46 -0.41 -0.99
N ASN A 482 -27.27 -1.72 -1.20
CA ASN A 482 -28.14 -2.76 -0.65
C ASN A 482 -27.80 -3.14 0.82
N GLY A 483 -26.86 -2.43 1.45
CA GLY A 483 -26.47 -2.67 2.84
C GLY A 483 -25.59 -3.91 3.05
N CYS A 484 -25.14 -4.57 1.99
CA CYS A 484 -24.23 -5.71 2.07
C CYS A 484 -22.78 -5.29 1.76
N TYR A 485 -21.82 -6.10 2.18
CA TYR A 485 -20.42 -5.96 1.80
C TYR A 485 -20.13 -6.60 0.44
N ILE A 486 -19.20 -6.01 -0.31
CA ILE A 486 -18.68 -6.62 -1.52
C ILE A 486 -17.76 -7.80 -1.16
N LYS A 487 -18.11 -8.96 -1.69
CA LYS A 487 -17.42 -10.23 -1.56
C LYS A 487 -16.77 -10.60 -2.89
N GLY A 488 -15.49 -10.99 -2.83
CA GLY A 488 -14.75 -11.57 -3.94
C GLY A 488 -14.74 -13.10 -3.84
N GLU A 489 -15.01 -13.78 -4.95
CA GLU A 489 -14.99 -15.24 -5.03
C GLU A 489 -13.82 -15.75 -5.89
N GLN A 490 -13.45 -17.02 -5.70
CA GLN A 490 -12.30 -17.64 -6.37
C GLN A 490 -12.40 -17.65 -7.90
N ASN A 491 -13.61 -17.68 -8.45
CA ASN A 491 -13.88 -17.60 -9.89
C ASN A 491 -13.79 -16.14 -10.44
N GLY A 492 -13.46 -15.17 -9.58
CA GLY A 492 -13.36 -13.75 -9.92
C GLY A 492 -14.67 -12.98 -9.80
N ILE A 493 -15.78 -13.63 -9.41
CA ILE A 493 -17.07 -12.95 -9.20
C ILE A 493 -16.92 -11.92 -8.07
N PHE A 494 -17.49 -10.74 -8.30
CA PHE A 494 -17.40 -9.59 -7.42
C PHE A 494 -18.82 -9.06 -7.15
N ARG A 495 -19.38 -9.43 -5.99
CA ARG A 495 -20.80 -9.26 -5.66
C ARG A 495 -21.02 -8.65 -4.29
N CYS A 496 -22.04 -7.81 -4.17
CA CYS A 496 -22.42 -7.12 -2.94
C CYS A 496 -23.43 -7.95 -2.14
N ILE A 497 -22.98 -9.04 -1.51
CA ILE A 497 -23.85 -10.04 -0.85
C ILE A 497 -23.42 -10.39 0.58
N GLY A 498 -22.31 -9.81 1.07
CA GLY A 498 -21.79 -10.12 2.39
C GLY A 498 -22.62 -9.50 3.52
N GLN A 499 -23.08 -10.31 4.47
CA GLN A 499 -23.85 -9.83 5.63
C GLN A 499 -22.98 -9.66 6.87
N GLU A 500 -22.09 -10.63 7.11
CA GLU A 500 -21.13 -10.65 8.20
C GLU A 500 -19.71 -10.59 7.65
N LEU A 501 -18.81 -9.94 8.39
CA LEU A 501 -17.48 -9.60 7.89
C LEU A 501 -16.60 -10.86 7.82
N GLU A 502 -16.22 -11.25 6.60
CA GLU A 502 -15.36 -12.41 6.33
C GLU A 502 -14.09 -11.98 5.56
N PRO A 503 -13.01 -12.80 5.57
CA PRO A 503 -11.80 -12.50 4.80
C PRO A 503 -12.03 -12.23 3.30
N SER A 504 -13.06 -12.85 2.71
CA SER A 504 -13.45 -12.66 1.30
C SER A 504 -14.02 -11.27 0.98
N MET A 505 -14.27 -10.45 2.00
CA MET A 505 -14.79 -9.09 1.90
C MET A 505 -13.73 -8.02 2.20
N LEU A 506 -12.52 -8.45 2.56
CA LEU A 506 -11.38 -7.59 2.83
C LEU A 506 -10.64 -7.28 1.54
N TRP A 507 -10.40 -5.99 1.30
CA TRP A 507 -9.71 -5.50 0.12
C TRP A 507 -8.45 -4.74 0.52
N GLU A 508 -7.32 -5.16 -0.01
CA GLU A 508 -6.06 -4.42 0.07
C GLU A 508 -6.13 -3.18 -0.84
N TYR A 509 -5.66 -2.03 -0.35
CA TYR A 509 -5.77 -0.71 -1.01
C TYR A 509 -4.58 0.24 -0.76
#